data_AF-A0A212KX18-F1
#
_entry.id   AF-A0A212KX18-F1
#
_cell.length_a   1.000
_cell.length_b   1.000
_cell.length_c   1.000
_cell.angle_alpha   90.00
_cell.angle_beta   90.00
_cell.angle_gamma   90.00
#
_symmetry.space_group_name_H-M   'P 1'
#
loop_
_entity.id
_entity.type
_entity.pdbx_description
1 polymer ?
#
loop_
_entity_poly.entity_id
_entity_poly.type
_entity_poly.pdbx_seq_one_letter_code
_entity_poly.pdbx_strand_id
1 'polypeptide(L)'
;MLRSMSKNPLNGRRGLNVGHAWVRVSGWKDGERVVVEGGHTGEWGGDEPRYAVGVMEGLEKGEDNPIRYLWKELHDGGFQEGNGGHRATYAAKVELSEEQFLKVLNFMSVNHYDYRRYALTRNQCSSFVRQLAILAGLDLEDKVHVKIPQFMKWGRKRYQLWSEPKYSEITFSSPDELERSLIGLVKKGRIMRYQ
;
A
#
# COMPACT_ATOMS: atom_id res chain seq x y z
N MET A 1 19.75 2.98 -6.63
CA MET A 1 18.91 2.62 -5.48
C MET A 1 17.45 2.62 -5.94
N LEU A 2 17.11 1.61 -6.75
CA LEU A 2 15.77 1.21 -7.21
C LEU A 2 15.78 -0.33 -7.31
N ARG A 3 16.47 -0.96 -6.34
CA ARG A 3 16.57 -2.43 -6.22
C ARG A 3 15.29 -3.03 -5.62
N SER A 4 14.40 -2.21 -5.08
CA SER A 4 13.10 -2.63 -4.55
C SER A 4 12.09 -3.08 -5.61
N MET A 5 12.31 -2.79 -6.90
CA MET A 5 11.50 -3.37 -7.98
C MET A 5 12.04 -4.70 -8.53
N SER A 6 13.16 -5.23 -8.02
CA SER A 6 13.75 -6.44 -8.62
C SER A 6 14.30 -7.49 -7.68
N LYS A 7 14.24 -7.33 -6.35
CA LYS A 7 14.48 -8.45 -5.44
C LYS A 7 13.61 -8.33 -4.21
N ASN A 8 12.75 -9.33 -4.02
CA ASN A 8 12.07 -9.52 -2.74
C ASN A 8 13.16 -9.72 -1.65
N PRO A 9 13.17 -8.89 -0.59
CA PRO A 9 14.22 -8.89 0.42
C PRO A 9 14.29 -10.16 1.27
N LEU A 10 13.26 -11.03 1.23
CA LEU A 10 13.21 -12.30 1.95
C LEU A 10 13.81 -13.47 1.17
N ASN A 11 13.89 -13.41 -0.16
CA ASN A 11 14.29 -14.56 -0.97
C ASN A 11 15.18 -14.25 -2.18
N GLY A 12 15.51 -12.98 -2.42
CA GLY A 12 16.44 -12.56 -3.46
C GLY A 12 15.99 -12.84 -4.90
N ARG A 13 14.74 -13.29 -5.11
CA ARG A 13 14.17 -13.61 -6.43
C ARG A 13 13.69 -12.34 -7.13
N ARG A 14 13.91 -12.29 -8.45
CA ARG A 14 13.32 -11.30 -9.36
C ARG A 14 11.86 -11.68 -9.59
N GLY A 15 10.98 -11.13 -8.76
CA GLY A 15 9.54 -11.14 -8.94
C GLY A 15 8.99 -9.85 -8.35
N LEU A 16 8.00 -9.26 -9.01
CA LEU A 16 7.22 -8.11 -8.52
C LEU A 16 6.29 -8.54 -7.38
N ASN A 17 6.85 -9.19 -6.35
CA ASN A 17 6.14 -9.36 -5.09
C ASN A 17 6.29 -8.03 -4.35
N VAL A 18 5.46 -7.07 -4.75
CA VAL A 18 5.17 -5.89 -3.93
C VAL A 18 4.55 -6.40 -2.63
N GLY A 19 5.01 -5.86 -1.50
CA GLY A 19 4.39 -6.19 -0.22
C GLY A 19 2.90 -5.84 -0.26
N HIS A 20 2.09 -6.59 0.49
CA HIS A 20 0.65 -6.33 0.62
C HIS A 20 0.30 -6.25 2.10
N ALA A 21 -0.68 -5.41 2.43
CA ALA A 21 -1.19 -5.24 3.78
C ALA A 21 -2.72 -5.35 3.76
N TRP A 22 -3.27 -6.16 4.66
CA TRP A 22 -4.70 -6.35 4.81
C TRP A 22 -5.06 -6.44 6.29
N VAL A 23 -6.35 -6.37 6.60
CA VAL A 23 -6.87 -6.54 7.96
C VAL A 23 -7.85 -7.70 8.02
N ARG A 24 -8.03 -8.22 9.23
CA ARG A 24 -9.18 -9.05 9.60
C ARG A 24 -9.86 -8.43 10.81
N VAL A 25 -11.10 -8.02 10.64
CA VAL A 25 -11.93 -7.39 11.66
C VAL A 25 -13.06 -8.36 12.01
N SER A 26 -13.25 -8.66 13.29
CA SER A 26 -14.32 -9.55 13.73
C SER A 26 -14.96 -9.06 15.03
N GLY A 27 -16.28 -9.15 15.11
CA GLY A 27 -17.05 -8.72 16.28
C GLY A 27 -18.52 -9.07 16.15
N TRP A 28 -19.37 -8.43 16.96
CA TRP A 28 -20.82 -8.58 16.94
C TRP A 28 -21.47 -7.26 16.58
N LYS A 29 -22.48 -7.29 15.71
CA LYS A 29 -23.30 -6.13 15.34
C LYS A 29 -24.75 -6.60 15.21
N ASP A 30 -25.68 -5.91 15.87
CA ASP A 30 -27.12 -6.22 15.80
C ASP A 30 -27.46 -7.70 16.13
N GLY A 31 -26.70 -8.31 17.03
CA GLY A 31 -26.87 -9.71 17.43
C GLY A 31 -26.22 -10.74 16.50
N GLU A 32 -25.63 -10.31 15.37
CA GLU A 32 -24.97 -11.17 14.41
C GLU A 32 -23.45 -11.06 14.48
N ARG A 33 -22.77 -12.19 14.24
CA ARG A 33 -21.30 -12.21 14.16
C ARG A 33 -20.87 -11.68 12.79
N VAL A 34 -20.10 -10.60 12.80
CA VAL A 34 -19.52 -10.00 11.60
C VAL A 34 -18.03 -10.34 11.54
N VAL A 35 -17.57 -10.80 10.38
CA VAL A 35 -16.16 -11.02 10.07
C VAL A 35 -15.89 -10.44 8.69
N VAL A 36 -14.95 -9.49 8.61
CA VAL A 36 -14.49 -8.91 7.35
C VAL A 36 -12.99 -9.06 7.27
N GLU A 37 -12.50 -9.69 6.22
CA GLU A 37 -11.07 -9.80 5.92
C GLU A 37 -10.81 -9.24 4.54
N GLY A 38 -9.80 -8.38 4.41
CA GLY A 38 -9.43 -7.79 3.12
C GLY A 38 -8.61 -6.53 3.21
N GLY A 39 -8.30 -6.00 2.04
CA GLY A 39 -7.48 -4.80 1.88
C GLY A 39 -7.82 -4.05 0.60
N HIS A 40 -7.33 -2.81 0.50
CA HIS A 40 -7.46 -2.02 -0.72
C HIS A 40 -6.39 -2.45 -1.74
N THR A 41 -6.84 -2.87 -2.93
CA THR A 41 -5.99 -3.23 -4.07
C THR A 41 -6.35 -2.39 -5.29
N GLY A 42 -5.52 -2.40 -6.32
CA GLY A 42 -5.74 -1.69 -7.58
C GLY A 42 -4.59 -1.95 -8.54
N GLU A 43 -4.37 -1.06 -9.50
CA GLU A 43 -3.30 -1.22 -10.51
C GLU A 43 -3.48 -2.53 -11.32
N TRP A 44 -4.73 -2.86 -11.66
CA TRP A 44 -5.07 -4.06 -12.42
C TRP A 44 -4.60 -3.96 -13.87
N GLY A 45 -4.57 -2.75 -14.43
CA GLY A 45 -4.10 -2.53 -15.80
C GLY A 45 -5.18 -2.72 -16.86
N GLY A 46 -6.46 -2.66 -16.47
CA GLY A 46 -7.60 -2.80 -17.37
C GLY A 46 -7.89 -1.51 -18.14
N ASP A 47 -8.37 -0.50 -17.42
CA ASP A 47 -8.75 0.80 -18.01
C ASP A 47 -7.57 1.77 -18.15
N GLU A 48 -6.56 1.63 -17.28
CA GLU A 48 -5.40 2.50 -17.23
C GLU A 48 -4.11 1.68 -17.07
N PRO A 49 -2.97 2.10 -17.66
CA PRO A 49 -1.71 1.41 -17.44
C PRO A 49 -1.32 1.35 -15.97
N ARG A 50 -0.78 0.21 -15.55
CA ARG A 50 -0.09 0.04 -14.26
C ARG A 50 1.03 1.07 -14.12
N TYR A 51 1.45 1.41 -12.91
CA TYR A 51 2.44 2.48 -12.69
C TYR A 51 3.73 2.26 -13.45
N ALA A 52 4.29 1.06 -13.37
CA ALA A 52 5.53 0.74 -14.09
C ALA A 52 5.34 0.86 -15.61
N VAL A 53 4.18 0.45 -16.15
CA VAL A 53 3.87 0.53 -17.57
C VAL A 53 3.67 1.97 -18.00
N GLY A 54 2.90 2.77 -17.25
CA GLY A 54 2.66 4.18 -17.56
C GLY A 54 3.94 5.03 -17.55
N VAL A 55 4.86 4.78 -16.61
CA VAL A 55 6.19 5.40 -16.63
C VAL A 55 6.96 5.00 -17.88
N MET A 56 6.90 3.72 -18.27
CA MET A 56 7.61 3.23 -19.47
C MET A 56 7.05 3.78 -20.76
N GLU A 57 5.74 3.84 -20.91
CA GLU A 57 5.11 4.48 -22.05
C GLU A 57 5.52 5.95 -22.17
N GLY A 58 5.59 6.68 -21.05
CA GLY A 58 6.07 8.06 -21.04
C GLY A 58 7.53 8.17 -21.50
N LEU A 59 8.39 7.24 -21.07
CA LEU A 59 9.80 7.18 -21.50
C LEU A 59 9.92 6.90 -23.00
N GLU A 60 9.09 6.01 -23.53
CA GLU A 60 9.07 5.65 -24.97
C GLU A 60 8.51 6.77 -25.84
N LYS A 61 7.53 7.52 -25.33
CA LYS A 61 6.96 8.72 -25.97
C LYS A 61 7.88 9.95 -25.87
N GLY A 62 8.97 9.87 -25.10
CA GLY A 62 9.90 10.98 -24.91
C GLY A 62 9.34 12.11 -24.05
N GLU A 63 8.46 11.80 -23.09
CA GLU A 63 7.98 12.81 -22.14
C GLU A 63 9.13 13.38 -21.30
N ASP A 64 9.02 14.64 -20.89
CA ASP A 64 10.02 15.29 -20.02
C ASP A 64 10.01 14.73 -18.59
N ASN A 65 8.84 14.29 -18.13
CA ASN A 65 8.58 13.83 -16.76
C ASN A 65 7.77 12.53 -16.71
N PRO A 66 8.22 11.44 -17.34
CA PRO A 66 7.47 10.17 -17.36
C PRO A 66 7.20 9.62 -15.96
N ILE A 67 8.08 9.89 -15.00
CA ILE A 67 7.89 9.47 -13.61
C ILE A 67 6.69 10.14 -12.92
N ARG A 68 6.16 11.25 -13.46
CA ARG A 68 4.94 11.91 -12.95
C ARG A 68 3.77 10.94 -12.83
N TYR A 69 3.79 9.86 -13.63
CA TYR A 69 2.78 8.81 -13.59
C TYR A 69 2.68 8.14 -12.21
N LEU A 70 3.73 8.12 -11.39
CA LEU A 70 3.67 7.62 -10.01
C LEU A 70 2.76 8.43 -9.08
N TRP A 71 2.41 9.66 -9.46
CA TRP A 71 1.45 10.51 -8.74
C TRP A 71 0.03 10.41 -9.29
N LYS A 72 -0.17 9.67 -10.38
CA LYS A 72 -1.49 9.50 -10.98
C LYS A 72 -2.38 8.69 -10.05
N GLU A 73 -3.63 9.13 -9.91
CA GLU A 73 -4.69 8.32 -9.35
C GLU A 73 -5.26 7.43 -10.46
N LEU A 74 -5.34 6.14 -10.19
CA LEU A 74 -5.95 5.14 -11.05
C LEU A 74 -7.37 4.84 -10.54
N HIS A 75 -8.29 4.60 -11.45
CA HIS A 75 -9.70 4.34 -11.15
C HIS A 75 -10.07 2.86 -11.26
N ASP A 76 -9.10 1.96 -11.12
CA ASP A 76 -9.23 0.51 -11.20
C ASP A 76 -9.02 -0.19 -9.84
N GLY A 77 -9.24 0.54 -8.74
CA GLY A 77 -9.13 -0.01 -7.40
C GLY A 77 -10.34 -0.82 -6.95
N GLY A 78 -10.15 -1.61 -5.89
CA GLY A 78 -11.21 -2.39 -5.26
C GLY A 78 -10.85 -2.89 -3.86
N PHE A 79 -11.87 -3.27 -3.09
CA PHE A 79 -11.66 -4.07 -1.88
C PHE A 79 -11.43 -5.52 -2.29
N GLN A 80 -10.24 -6.04 -1.99
CA GLN A 80 -9.93 -7.45 -2.18
C GLN A 80 -10.31 -8.21 -0.91
N GLU A 81 -11.30 -9.09 -1.03
CA GLU A 81 -11.70 -9.96 0.08
C GLU A 81 -10.62 -11.01 0.37
N GLY A 82 -10.42 -11.29 1.66
CA GLY A 82 -9.42 -12.22 2.14
C GLY A 82 -7.99 -11.67 2.06
N ASN A 83 -7.01 -12.58 2.09
CA ASN A 83 -5.59 -12.24 2.08
C ASN A 83 -4.99 -12.17 0.67
N GLY A 84 -5.79 -12.24 -0.39
CA GLY A 84 -5.32 -12.27 -1.78
C GLY A 84 -4.40 -13.45 -2.12
N GLY A 85 -4.44 -14.54 -1.34
CA GLY A 85 -3.50 -15.67 -1.48
C GLY A 85 -2.12 -15.43 -0.86
N HIS A 86 -1.93 -14.33 -0.13
CA HIS A 86 -0.68 -13.99 0.54
C HIS A 86 -0.56 -14.66 1.92
N ARG A 87 0.67 -15.01 2.30
CA ARG A 87 1.01 -15.39 3.68
C ARG A 87 1.59 -14.18 4.40
N ALA A 88 1.04 -13.86 5.56
CA ALA A 88 1.53 -12.74 6.36
C ALA A 88 2.98 -13.02 6.81
N THR A 89 3.86 -12.05 6.57
CA THR A 89 5.23 -12.02 7.13
C THR A 89 5.19 -11.65 8.60
N TYR A 90 4.22 -10.81 8.99
CA TYR A 90 3.93 -10.45 10.37
C TYR A 90 2.45 -10.16 10.56
N ALA A 91 1.91 -10.50 11.74
CA ALA A 91 0.54 -10.17 12.13
C ALA A 91 0.50 -9.82 13.62
N ALA A 92 -0.42 -8.93 13.98
CA ALA A 92 -0.71 -8.54 15.35
C ALA A 92 -2.21 -8.46 15.56
N LYS A 93 -2.64 -8.72 16.79
CA LYS A 93 -4.03 -8.64 17.23
C LYS A 93 -4.20 -7.45 18.16
N VAL A 94 -5.28 -6.70 17.93
CA VAL A 94 -5.74 -5.61 18.79
C VAL A 94 -7.18 -5.90 19.16
N GLU A 95 -7.50 -5.79 20.45
CA GLU A 95 -8.87 -5.82 20.93
C GLU A 95 -9.49 -4.43 20.71
N LEU A 96 -10.66 -4.38 20.09
CA LEU A 96 -11.38 -3.14 19.84
C LEU A 96 -12.49 -2.99 20.88
N SER A 97 -12.75 -1.75 21.32
CA SER A 97 -14.05 -1.45 21.94
C SER A 97 -15.17 -1.57 20.90
N GLU A 98 -16.41 -1.71 21.36
CA GLU A 98 -17.58 -1.73 20.47
C GLU A 98 -17.64 -0.48 19.58
N GLU A 99 -17.36 0.69 20.15
CA GLU A 99 -17.31 1.96 19.41
C GLU A 99 -16.24 1.93 18.31
N GLN A 100 -15.02 1.45 18.62
CA GLN A 100 -13.94 1.33 17.64
C GLN A 100 -14.29 0.33 16.54
N PHE A 101 -14.89 -0.80 16.90
CA PHE A 101 -15.34 -1.81 15.96
C PHE A 101 -16.37 -1.25 14.97
N LEU A 102 -17.38 -0.52 15.46
CA LEU A 102 -18.38 0.12 14.61
C LEU A 102 -17.77 1.21 13.71
N LYS A 103 -16.83 2.02 14.22
CA LYS A 103 -16.09 3.01 13.41
C LYS A 103 -15.29 2.36 12.29
N VAL A 104 -14.59 1.26 12.60
CA VAL A 104 -13.83 0.46 11.63
C VAL A 104 -14.76 -0.09 10.55
N LEU A 105 -15.86 -0.75 10.93
CA LEU A 105 -16.84 -1.27 9.97
C LEU A 105 -17.43 -0.17 9.10
N ASN A 106 -17.77 0.98 9.69
CA ASN A 106 -18.33 2.11 8.94
C ASN A 106 -17.31 2.64 7.92
N PHE A 107 -16.05 2.83 8.33
CA PHE A 107 -14.98 3.25 7.44
C PHE A 107 -14.77 2.26 6.29
N MET A 108 -14.78 0.95 6.56
CA MET A 108 -14.59 -0.08 5.53
C MET A 108 -15.74 -0.16 4.51
N SER A 109 -16.88 0.48 4.79
CA SER A 109 -18.02 0.47 3.87
C SER A 109 -17.75 1.32 2.62
N VAL A 110 -18.33 0.89 1.49
CA VAL A 110 -18.20 1.59 0.20
C VAL A 110 -18.75 3.01 0.19
N ASN A 111 -19.59 3.36 1.17
CA ASN A 111 -20.14 4.71 1.33
C ASN A 111 -19.14 5.68 1.98
N HIS A 112 -18.11 5.16 2.65
CA HIS A 112 -17.16 5.97 3.43
C HIS A 112 -15.71 5.85 2.92
N TYR A 113 -15.36 4.77 2.24
CA TYR A 113 -14.06 4.60 1.61
C TYR A 113 -14.22 4.28 0.12
N ASP A 114 -13.72 5.17 -0.75
CA ASP A 114 -13.78 4.98 -2.20
C ASP A 114 -12.64 4.07 -2.67
N TYR A 115 -12.90 2.77 -2.68
CA TYR A 115 -11.95 1.76 -3.14
C TYR A 115 -11.61 1.87 -4.63
N ARG A 116 -12.38 2.59 -5.44
CA ARG A 116 -12.06 2.72 -6.87
C ARG A 116 -10.83 3.58 -7.11
N ARG A 117 -10.56 4.51 -6.20
CA ARG A 117 -9.47 5.50 -6.30
C ARG A 117 -8.20 4.90 -5.71
N TYR A 118 -7.34 4.36 -6.56
CA TYR A 118 -6.05 3.81 -6.18
C TYR A 118 -4.92 4.82 -6.47
N ALA A 119 -4.05 5.06 -5.49
CA ALA A 119 -2.92 5.97 -5.65
C ALA A 119 -1.74 5.52 -4.79
N LEU A 120 -0.54 5.39 -5.38
CA LEU A 120 0.68 5.05 -4.62
C LEU A 120 0.90 5.98 -3.42
N THR A 121 0.75 7.29 -3.63
CA THR A 121 1.01 8.33 -2.62
C THR A 121 -0.15 8.51 -1.63
N ARG A 122 -1.33 7.95 -1.92
CA ARG A 122 -2.54 8.09 -1.10
C ARG A 122 -3.18 6.73 -0.86
N ASN A 123 -4.34 6.46 -1.48
CA ASN A 123 -5.20 5.33 -1.20
C ASN A 123 -4.66 4.04 -1.81
N GLN A 124 -4.15 3.15 -0.97
CA GLN A 124 -3.72 1.79 -1.31
C GLN A 124 -3.69 0.91 -0.05
N CYS A 125 -3.27 -0.35 -0.16
CA CYS A 125 -3.31 -1.34 0.92
C CYS A 125 -2.75 -0.84 2.28
N SER A 126 -1.54 -0.26 2.28
CA SER A 126 -0.85 0.20 3.48
C SER A 126 -1.53 1.41 4.10
N SER A 127 -1.86 2.42 3.30
CA SER A 127 -2.58 3.59 3.82
C SER A 127 -3.95 3.22 4.38
N PHE A 128 -4.61 2.21 3.79
CA PHE A 128 -5.88 1.68 4.26
C PHE A 128 -5.73 1.00 5.63
N VAL A 129 -4.79 0.06 5.77
CA VAL A 129 -4.48 -0.58 7.07
C VAL A 129 -4.07 0.47 8.11
N ARG A 130 -3.28 1.46 7.73
CA ARG A 130 -2.88 2.57 8.60
C ARG A 130 -4.06 3.37 9.15
N GLN A 131 -5.03 3.71 8.29
CA GLN A 131 -6.23 4.45 8.69
C GLN A 131 -7.10 3.63 9.65
N LEU A 132 -7.26 2.33 9.38
CA LEU A 132 -7.94 1.42 10.31
C LEU A 132 -7.22 1.31 11.65
N ALA A 133 -5.89 1.29 11.63
CA ALA A 133 -5.09 1.28 12.85
C ALA A 133 -5.31 2.56 13.69
N ILE A 134 -5.43 3.76 13.07
CA ILE A 134 -5.83 4.99 13.79
C ILE A 134 -7.17 4.78 14.49
N LEU A 135 -8.17 4.21 13.80
CA LEU A 135 -9.51 3.99 14.38
C LEU A 135 -9.47 3.00 15.54
N ALA A 136 -8.52 2.05 15.51
CA ALA A 136 -8.22 1.12 16.60
C ALA A 136 -7.37 1.74 17.73
N GLY A 137 -7.03 3.03 17.67
CA GLY A 137 -6.20 3.71 18.67
C GLY A 137 -4.70 3.44 18.55
N LEU A 138 -4.25 2.97 17.38
CA LEU A 138 -2.84 2.72 17.08
C LEU A 138 -2.26 3.78 16.17
N ASP A 139 -1.08 4.24 16.54
CA ASP A 139 -0.27 5.11 15.70
C ASP A 139 0.84 4.27 15.07
N LEU A 140 0.73 4.03 13.76
CA LEU A 140 1.71 3.26 12.99
C LEU A 140 2.43 4.20 12.02
N GLU A 141 3.76 4.20 12.04
CA GLU A 141 4.51 4.72 10.89
C GLU A 141 4.31 3.81 9.69
N ASP A 142 3.98 4.40 8.54
CA ASP A 142 3.80 3.68 7.28
C ASP A 142 4.53 4.34 6.11
N LYS A 143 5.05 5.56 6.26
CA LYS A 143 5.63 6.31 5.15
C LYS A 143 7.09 5.96 4.91
N VAL A 144 7.44 5.79 3.64
CA VAL A 144 8.81 5.81 3.15
C VAL A 144 9.00 6.99 2.21
N HIS A 145 10.16 7.62 2.31
CA HIS A 145 10.58 8.70 1.43
C HIS A 145 11.72 8.22 0.53
N VAL A 146 11.55 8.36 -0.78
CA VAL A 146 12.47 7.81 -1.78
C VAL A 146 12.91 8.90 -2.74
N LYS A 147 14.22 9.11 -2.83
CA LYS A 147 14.82 9.94 -3.89
C LYS A 147 14.81 9.20 -5.21
N ILE A 148 14.36 9.87 -6.25
CA ILE A 148 14.28 9.38 -7.62
C ILE A 148 15.41 10.01 -8.42
N PRO A 149 16.32 9.21 -9.01
CA PRO A 149 17.38 9.77 -9.84
C PRO A 149 16.79 10.46 -11.07
N GLN A 150 17.38 11.57 -11.52
CA GLN A 150 16.94 12.27 -12.73
C GLN A 150 17.04 11.40 -13.99
N PHE A 151 17.96 10.44 -14.00
CA PHE A 151 18.19 9.56 -15.13
C PHE A 151 18.23 8.09 -14.70
N MET A 152 17.72 7.23 -15.57
CA MET A 152 17.83 5.77 -15.44
C MET A 152 18.58 5.19 -16.63
N LYS A 153 19.47 4.24 -16.37
CA LYS A 153 20.10 3.44 -17.43
C LYS A 153 19.30 2.16 -17.63
N TRP A 154 18.76 1.96 -18.83
CA TRP A 154 18.17 0.69 -19.24
C TRP A 154 18.91 0.18 -20.48
N GLY A 155 19.62 -0.93 -20.32
CA GLY A 155 20.47 -1.49 -21.35
C GLY A 155 21.62 -0.53 -21.68
N ARG A 156 21.75 -0.17 -22.96
CA ARG A 156 22.75 0.80 -23.43
C ARG A 156 22.23 2.24 -23.46
N LYS A 157 20.93 2.45 -23.23
CA LYS A 157 20.29 3.77 -23.30
C LYS A 157 20.20 4.41 -21.92
N ARG A 158 20.33 5.74 -21.89
CA ARG A 158 20.07 6.58 -20.72
C ARG A 158 18.77 7.32 -20.99
N TYR A 159 17.81 7.16 -20.08
CA TYR A 159 16.53 7.83 -20.15
C TYR A 159 16.43 8.87 -19.03
N GLN A 160 15.79 10.00 -19.33
CA GLN A 160 15.45 11.02 -18.35
C GLN A 160 14.12 10.64 -17.69
N LEU A 161 14.09 10.58 -16.36
CA LEU A 161 12.89 10.26 -15.58
C LEU A 161 12.07 11.51 -15.26
N TRP A 162 12.76 12.64 -15.06
CA TRP A 162 12.15 13.93 -14.78
C TRP A 162 13.05 15.10 -15.21
N SER A 163 12.42 16.20 -15.62
CA SER A 163 13.02 17.53 -15.80
C SER A 163 12.66 18.47 -14.65
N GLU A 164 11.49 18.29 -14.03
CA GLU A 164 11.00 19.14 -12.95
C GLU A 164 11.43 18.60 -11.57
N PRO A 165 12.10 19.41 -10.73
CA PRO A 165 12.61 18.97 -9.41
C PRO A 165 11.54 18.44 -8.46
N LYS A 166 10.26 18.81 -8.64
CA LYS A 166 9.15 18.30 -7.81
C LYS A 166 8.93 16.78 -7.93
N TYR A 167 9.47 16.15 -8.97
CA TYR A 167 9.43 14.70 -9.16
C TYR A 167 10.74 13.99 -8.74
N SER A 168 11.67 14.71 -8.12
CA SER A 168 12.96 14.16 -7.68
C SER A 168 12.87 13.27 -6.44
N GLU A 169 11.71 13.24 -5.79
CA GLU A 169 11.46 12.45 -4.60
C GLU A 169 9.97 12.11 -4.49
N ILE A 170 9.65 10.98 -3.88
CA ILE A 170 8.29 10.53 -3.65
C ILE A 170 8.15 9.99 -2.23
N THR A 171 7.02 10.29 -1.59
CA THR A 171 6.64 9.73 -0.30
C THR A 171 5.37 8.92 -0.47
N PHE A 172 5.38 7.68 0.01
CA PHE A 172 4.22 6.77 -0.06
C PHE A 172 4.17 5.83 1.13
N SER A 173 3.01 5.22 1.37
CA SER A 173 2.84 4.24 2.44
C SER A 173 3.38 2.87 2.00
N SER A 174 4.18 2.21 2.84
CA SER A 174 4.88 0.95 2.55
C SER A 174 4.51 -0.14 3.55
N PRO A 175 4.23 -1.38 3.07
CA PRO A 175 4.00 -2.52 3.95
C PRO A 175 5.19 -2.81 4.87
N ASP A 176 6.42 -2.57 4.41
CA ASP A 176 7.64 -2.82 5.19
C ASP A 176 7.77 -1.87 6.39
N GLU A 177 7.36 -0.60 6.21
CA GLU A 177 7.36 0.39 7.29
C GLU A 177 6.24 0.10 8.29
N LEU A 178 5.05 -0.28 7.79
CA LEU A 178 3.94 -0.78 8.62
C LEU A 178 4.36 -1.97 9.48
N GLU A 179 5.01 -2.97 8.87
CA GLU A 179 5.49 -4.15 9.59
C GLU A 179 6.50 -3.75 10.69
N ARG A 180 7.48 -2.90 10.37
CA ARG A 180 8.47 -2.43 11.34
C ARG A 180 7.80 -1.71 12.51
N SER A 181 6.82 -0.86 12.20
CA SER A 181 6.04 -0.12 13.19
C SER A 181 5.21 -1.05 14.09
N LEU A 182 4.53 -2.05 13.50
CA LEU A 182 3.78 -3.09 14.22
C LEU A 182 4.69 -3.90 15.14
N ILE A 183 5.86 -4.35 14.66
CA ILE A 183 6.87 -5.03 15.47
C ILE A 183 7.28 -4.15 16.66
N GLY A 184 7.45 -2.85 16.44
CA GLY A 184 7.76 -1.86 17.48
C GLY A 184 6.70 -1.82 18.58
N LEU A 185 5.41 -1.80 18.22
CA LEU A 185 4.31 -1.82 19.19
C LEU A 185 4.23 -3.14 19.97
N VAL A 186 4.41 -4.27 19.29
CA VAL A 186 4.44 -5.60 19.95
C VAL A 186 5.59 -5.69 20.95
N LYS A 187 6.80 -5.27 20.55
CA LYS A 187 7.98 -5.28 21.44
C LYS A 187 7.80 -4.40 22.68
N LYS A 188 7.01 -3.32 22.56
CA LYS A 188 6.64 -2.44 23.67
C LYS A 188 5.48 -2.96 24.52
N GLY A 189 4.92 -4.14 24.20
CA GLY A 189 3.77 -4.73 24.91
C GLY A 189 2.46 -3.97 24.70
N ARG A 190 2.35 -3.10 23.68
CA ARG A 190 1.14 -2.31 23.42
C ARG A 190 0.06 -3.10 22.70
N ILE A 191 0.44 -4.12 21.93
CA ILE A 191 -0.43 -5.02 21.18
C ILE A 191 0.16 -6.43 21.20
N MET A 192 -0.65 -7.45 20.90
CA MET A 192 -0.20 -8.84 20.93
C MET A 192 0.21 -9.32 19.53
N ARG A 193 1.28 -10.10 19.45
CA ARG A 193 1.62 -10.81 18.20
C ARG A 193 0.54 -11.85 17.91
N TYR A 194 0.12 -11.92 16.65
CA TYR A 194 -0.77 -12.95 16.15
C TYR A 194 0.05 -13.97 15.35
N GLN A 195 -0.14 -15.26 15.63
CA GLN A 195 0.58 -16.37 14.98
C GLN A 195 -0.35 -17.15 14.06
#